data_AF-A2E994-F1
#
_entry.id   AF-A2E994-F1
#
_cell.length_a   1.000
_cell.length_b   1.000
_cell.length_c   1.000
_cell.angle_alpha   90.00
_cell.angle_beta   90.00
_cell.angle_gamma   90.00
#
_symmetry.space_group_name_H-M   'P 1'
#
loop_
_entity.id
_entity.type
_entity.pdbx_description
1 polymer ?
#
loop_
_entity_poly.entity_id
_entity_poly.type
_entity_poly.pdbx_seq_one_letter_code
_entity_poly.pdbx_strand_id
1 'polypeptide(L)'
;MSDNEAVKSPDDEYKKKLNRIKSKICYYKKKPQCGGVDAHKTNGTENDKEIIEKLETCRSILKLSEAKIKEFNRINKLIGRDEFNKDEFLNSIQI
;
A
#
# COMPACT_ATOMS: atom_id res chain seq x y z
N MET A 1 -24.89 -43.69 14.63
CA MET A 1 -23.65 -43.04 15.10
C MET A 1 -23.30 -42.02 14.03
N SER A 2 -23.42 -40.72 14.33
CA SER A 2 -23.23 -39.64 13.35
C SER A 2 -21.89 -38.98 13.63
N ASP A 3 -20.96 -39.14 12.69
CA ASP A 3 -19.67 -38.46 12.70
C ASP A 3 -19.90 -36.97 12.47
N ASN A 4 -19.89 -36.20 13.56
CA ASN A 4 -19.83 -34.74 13.52
C ASN A 4 -18.43 -34.33 13.06
N GLU A 5 -18.21 -34.31 11.76
CA GLU A 5 -17.08 -33.59 11.17
C GLU A 5 -17.25 -32.11 11.50
N ALA A 6 -16.50 -31.65 12.50
CA ALA A 6 -16.43 -30.24 12.85
C ALA A 6 -15.88 -29.47 11.65
N VAL A 7 -16.79 -28.93 10.84
CA VAL A 7 -16.51 -28.00 9.74
C VAL A 7 -15.73 -26.84 10.35
N LYS A 8 -14.40 -26.84 10.16
CA LYS A 8 -13.55 -25.73 10.57
C LYS A 8 -13.96 -24.53 9.73
N SER A 9 -14.75 -23.64 10.33
CA SER A 9 -15.15 -22.41 9.66
C SER A 9 -13.88 -21.68 9.19
N PRO A 10 -13.83 -21.19 7.94
CA PRO A 10 -12.71 -20.40 7.42
C PRO A 10 -12.30 -19.25 8.35
N ASP A 11 -13.25 -18.77 9.16
CA ASP A 11 -13.07 -17.74 10.18
C ASP A 11 -12.01 -18.09 11.23
N ASP A 12 -11.89 -19.36 11.62
CA ASP A 12 -10.94 -19.76 12.67
C ASP A 12 -9.51 -19.79 12.14
N GLU A 13 -9.33 -20.16 10.88
CA GLU A 13 -8.03 -20.07 10.22
C GLU A 13 -7.60 -18.61 10.02
N TYR A 14 -8.54 -17.76 9.62
CA TYR A 14 -8.30 -16.32 9.46
C TYR A 14 -7.95 -15.64 10.79
N LYS A 15 -8.71 -15.91 11.86
CA LYS A 15 -8.42 -15.41 13.21
C LYS A 15 -7.04 -15.84 13.70
N LYS A 16 -6.64 -17.09 13.44
CA LYS A 16 -5.32 -17.60 13.81
C LYS A 16 -4.19 -16.89 13.04
N LYS A 17 -4.37 -16.63 11.74
CA LYS A 17 -3.43 -15.84 10.92
C LYS A 17 -3.31 -14.40 11.44
N LEU A 18 -4.43 -13.75 11.74
CA LEU A 18 -4.46 -12.38 12.26
C LEU A 18 -3.73 -12.27 13.60
N ASN A 19 -3.96 -13.22 14.51
CA ASN A 19 -3.29 -13.24 15.81
C ASN A 19 -1.77 -13.47 15.67
N ARG A 20 -1.34 -14.29 14.70
CA ARG A 20 0.10 -14.50 14.41
C ARG A 20 0.79 -13.22 13.92
N ILE A 21 0.09 -12.42 13.11
CA ILE A 21 0.58 -11.13 12.62
C ILE A 21 0.68 -10.12 13.78
N LYS A 22 -0.37 -10.01 14.61
CA LYS A 22 -0.39 -9.13 15.79
C LYS A 22 0.74 -9.44 16.77
N SER A 23 0.99 -10.72 17.05
CA SER A 23 2.09 -11.13 17.94
C SER A 23 3.47 -10.78 17.39
N LYS A 24 3.69 -10.93 16.07
CA LYS A 24 4.96 -10.52 15.43
C LYS A 24 5.17 -9.01 15.53
N ILE A 25 4.14 -8.21 15.24
CA ILE A 25 4.21 -6.74 15.35
C ILE A 25 4.52 -6.33 16.80
N CYS A 26 3.88 -6.98 17.79
CA CYS A 26 4.15 -6.73 19.19
C CYS A 26 5.60 -7.06 19.58
N TYR A 27 6.14 -8.19 19.11
CA TYR A 27 7.53 -8.58 19.35
C TYR A 27 8.53 -7.56 18.80
N TYR A 28 8.34 -7.08 17.57
CA TYR A 28 9.21 -6.07 16.98
C TYR A 28 9.05 -4.67 17.60
N LYS A 29 7.86 -4.33 18.12
CA LYS A 29 7.64 -3.10 18.89
C LYS A 29 8.24 -3.16 20.30
N LYS A 30 8.27 -4.35 20.92
CA LYS A 30 8.82 -4.56 22.27
C LYS A 30 10.31 -4.81 22.30
N LYS A 31 10.96 -5.05 21.15
CA LYS A 31 12.43 -4.97 21.06
C LYS A 31 12.80 -3.56 21.54
N PRO A 32 13.49 -3.43 22.69
CA PRO A 32 14.05 -2.13 23.04
C PRO A 32 14.95 -1.75 21.87
N GLN A 33 14.89 -0.47 21.48
CA GLN A 33 15.97 0.14 20.73
C GLN A 33 17.21 0.12 21.65
N CYS A 34 17.79 -1.06 21.84
CA CYS A 34 19.07 -1.22 22.50
C CYS A 34 20.08 -0.63 21.53
N GLY A 35 20.49 0.61 21.84
CA GLY A 35 21.69 1.19 21.30
C GLY A 35 22.85 0.22 21.51
N GLY A 36 23.34 -0.29 20.41
CA GLY A 36 24.56 -1.07 20.28
C GLY A 36 25.06 -0.77 18.89
N VAL A 37 26.18 -0.07 18.84
CA VAL A 37 26.87 0.35 17.64
C VAL A 37 27.19 -0.88 16.79
N ASP A 38 26.34 -1.16 15.82
CA ASP A 38 26.69 -1.94 14.65
C ASP A 38 25.94 -1.32 13.48
N ALA A 39 26.62 -0.34 12.87
CA ALA A 39 26.38 0.05 11.50
C ALA A 39 26.76 -1.15 10.60
N HIS A 40 25.96 -2.21 10.66
CA HIS A 40 25.78 -3.04 9.49
C HIS A 40 25.16 -2.11 8.45
N LYS A 41 26.03 -1.57 7.59
CA LYS A 41 25.69 -1.27 6.21
C LYS A 41 25.07 -2.56 5.67
N THR A 42 23.76 -2.70 5.86
CA THR A 42 22.93 -3.52 4.99
C THR A 42 23.13 -2.87 3.63
N ASN A 43 24.10 -3.40 2.89
CA ASN A 43 24.18 -3.18 1.48
C ASN A 43 22.80 -3.60 0.97
N GLY A 44 21.94 -2.62 0.69
CA GLY A 44 20.64 -2.85 0.09
C GLY A 44 20.91 -3.78 -1.09
N THR A 45 20.25 -4.93 -1.06
CA THR A 45 20.40 -5.93 -2.12
C THR A 45 20.01 -5.26 -3.44
N GLU A 46 20.55 -5.68 -4.59
CA GLU A 46 20.20 -5.06 -5.89
C GLU A 46 18.67 -4.93 -6.08
N ASN A 47 17.90 -5.88 -5.54
CA ASN A 47 16.45 -5.83 -5.47
C ASN A 47 15.88 -4.60 -4.73
N ASP A 48 16.48 -4.18 -3.62
CA ASP A 48 16.02 -3.01 -2.86
C ASP A 48 16.21 -1.72 -3.66
N LYS A 49 17.32 -1.62 -4.41
CA LYS A 49 17.58 -0.47 -5.29
C LYS A 49 16.59 -0.43 -6.45
N GLU A 50 16.33 -1.56 -7.09
CA GLU A 50 15.36 -1.67 -8.18
C GLU A 50 13.93 -1.32 -7.72
N ILE A 51 13.53 -1.77 -6.53
CA ILE A 51 12.22 -1.43 -5.95
C ILE A 51 12.12 0.08 -5.70
N ILE A 52 13.16 0.70 -5.14
CA ILE A 52 13.18 2.16 -4.90
C ILE A 52 13.07 2.93 -6.22
N GLU A 53 13.84 2.57 -7.24
CA GLU A 53 13.82 3.23 -8.56
C GLU A 53 12.43 3.13 -9.24
N LYS A 54 11.80 1.95 -9.17
CA LYS A 54 10.42 1.76 -9.66
C LYS A 54 9.42 2.65 -8.92
N LEU A 55 9.55 2.76 -7.59
CA LEU A 55 8.68 3.64 -6.78
C LEU A 55 8.89 5.11 -7.10
N GLU A 56 10.13 5.56 -7.31
CA GLU A 56 10.44 6.93 -7.71
C GLU A 56 9.90 7.27 -9.10
N THR A 57 9.96 6.31 -10.02
CA THR A 57 9.37 6.41 -11.36
C THR A 57 7.85 6.55 -11.27
N CYS A 58 7.17 5.67 -10.52
CA CYS A 58 5.73 5.76 -10.29
C CYS A 58 5.33 7.11 -9.66
N ARG A 59 6.11 7.59 -8.67
CA ARG A 59 5.88 8.89 -8.04
C ARG A 59 6.00 10.05 -9.03
N SER A 60 6.97 9.99 -9.94
CA SER A 60 7.18 11.01 -10.97
C SER A 60 6.03 11.04 -11.98
N ILE A 61 5.55 9.86 -12.39
CA ILE A 61 4.38 9.73 -13.27
C ILE A 61 3.12 10.33 -12.61
N LEU A 62 2.89 10.03 -11.33
CA LEU A 62 1.75 10.58 -10.58
C LEU A 62 1.79 12.11 -10.45
N LYS A 63 2.97 12.70 -10.23
CA LYS A 63 3.12 14.17 -10.21
C LYS A 63 2.84 14.79 -11.58
N LEU A 64 3.34 14.17 -12.65
CA LEU A 64 3.09 14.63 -14.01
C LEU A 64 1.59 14.55 -14.37
N SER A 65 0.89 13.49 -13.94
CA SER A 65 -0.55 13.36 -14.19
C SER A 65 -1.37 14.40 -13.42
N GLU A 66 -1.01 14.74 -12.17
CA GLU A 66 -1.64 15.83 -11.42
C GLU A 66 -1.48 17.18 -12.11
N ALA A 67 -0.27 17.49 -12.60
CA ALA A 67 -0.03 18.73 -13.34
C ALA A 67 -0.88 18.80 -14.62
N LYS A 68 -0.97 17.70 -15.37
CA LYS A 68 -1.80 17.61 -16.58
C LYS A 68 -3.29 17.75 -16.29
N ILE A 69 -3.80 17.13 -15.22
CA ILE A 69 -5.22 17.27 -14.81
C ILE A 69 -5.52 18.74 -14.46
N LYS A 70 -4.61 19.42 -13.75
CA LYS A 70 -4.78 20.83 -13.40
C LYS A 70 -4.84 21.72 -14.65
N GLU A 71 -3.99 21.45 -15.63
CA GLU A 71 -3.99 22.18 -16.90
C GLU A 71 -5.25 21.90 -17.73
N PHE A 72 -5.70 20.64 -17.76
CA PHE A 72 -6.97 20.25 -18.38
C PHE A 72 -8.16 20.99 -17.75
N ASN A 73 -8.25 21.04 -16.42
CA ASN A 73 -9.32 21.77 -15.73
C ASN A 73 -9.26 23.28 -15.99
N ARG A 74 -8.04 23.85 -16.10
CA ARG A 74 -7.87 25.25 -16.50
C ARG A 74 -8.43 25.51 -17.89
N ILE A 75 -8.21 24.60 -18.85
CA ILE A 75 -8.78 24.69 -20.19
C ILE A 75 -10.31 24.55 -20.13
N ASN A 76 -10.85 23.55 -19.42
CA ASN A 76 -12.29 23.36 -19.28
C ASN A 76 -13.00 24.61 -18.76
N LYS A 77 -12.41 25.27 -17.76
CA LYS A 77 -12.92 26.53 -17.23
C LYS A 77 -12.97 27.66 -18.27
N LEU A 78 -11.99 27.73 -19.17
CA LEU A 78 -11.97 28.74 -20.26
C LEU A 78 -13.06 28.49 -21.31
N ILE A 79 -13.40 27.22 -21.56
CA ILE A 79 -14.42 26.83 -22.54
C ILE A 79 -15.81 26.61 -21.92
N GLY A 80 -15.99 26.93 -20.64
CA GLY A 80 -17.27 26.81 -19.93
C GLY A 80 -17.72 25.37 -19.70
N ARG A 81 -16.80 24.41 -19.61
CA ARG A 81 -17.06 22.99 -19.31
C ARG A 81 -16.77 22.66 -17.85
N ASP A 82 -17.38 21.58 -17.39
CA ASP A 82 -17.17 21.05 -16.06
C ASP A 82 -15.71 20.62 -15.83
N GLU A 83 -15.24 20.77 -14.60
CA GLU A 83 -13.93 20.30 -14.20
C GLU A 83 -13.91 18.77 -14.15
N PHE A 84 -12.81 18.17 -14.61
CA PHE A 84 -12.58 16.74 -14.44
C PHE A 84 -12.36 16.44 -12.95
N ASN A 85 -13.21 15.58 -12.41
CA ASN A 85 -13.13 15.07 -11.05
C ASN A 85 -12.36 13.74 -11.03
N LYS A 86 -11.13 13.79 -10.53
CA LYS A 86 -10.25 12.62 -10.42
C LYS A 86 -10.85 11.53 -9.51
N ASP A 87 -11.47 11.92 -8.40
CA ASP A 87 -11.97 10.96 -7.41
C ASP A 87 -13.20 10.22 -7.93
N GLU A 88 -14.10 10.93 -8.62
CA GLU A 88 -15.26 10.34 -9.29
C GLU A 88 -14.82 9.35 -10.39
N PHE A 89 -13.85 9.74 -11.21
CA PHE A 89 -13.29 8.86 -12.24
C PHE A 89 -12.66 7.59 -11.63
N LEU A 90 -11.86 7.71 -10.57
CA LEU A 90 -11.24 6.55 -9.92
C LEU A 90 -12.29 5.64 -9.28
N ASN A 91 -13.31 6.21 -8.64
CA ASN A 91 -14.43 5.45 -8.07
C ASN A 91 -15.25 4.74 -9.14
N SER A 92 -15.35 5.30 -10.36
CA SER A 92 -16.07 4.67 -11.47
C SER A 92 -15.36 3.43 -12.05
N ILE A 93 -14.06 3.25 -11.77
CA ILE A 93 -13.24 2.15 -12.29
C ILE A 93 -13.12 1.00 -11.26
N GLN A 94 -13.49 1.24 -9.99
CA GLN A 94 -13.50 0.20 -8.97
C GLN A 94 -14.64 -0.81 -9.23
N ILE A 95 -14.27 -1.99 -9.75
CA ILE A 95 -15.13 -3.18 -9.92
C ILE A 95 -15.39 -3.83 -8.55
#